data_AF-A0A7L7MDD6-F1
#
_entry.id   AF-A0A7L7MDD6-F1
#
_cell.length_a   1.000
_cell.length_b   1.000
_cell.length_c   1.000
_cell.angle_alpha   90.00
_cell.angle_beta   90.00
_cell.angle_gamma   90.00
#
_symmetry.space_group_name_H-M   'P 1'
#
loop_
_entity.id
_entity.type
_entity.pdbx_description
1 polymer ?
#
loop_
_entity_poly.entity_id
_entity_poly.type
_entity_poly.pdbx_seq_one_letter_code
_entity_poly.pdbx_strand_id
1 'polypeptide(L)'
;MGTERAGGPSAGRQAGVAAVLLLIDLMVIAWLLYGYGITGWADGYDDADAPEAPRAALRATWILAGGAAVTGGALLASRWRVPGAVQLLVLGGGAAMFALLAARP
;
A
#
# COMPACT_ATOMS: atom_id res chain seq x y z
N MET A 1 33.53 4.22 -30.46
CA MET A 1 32.72 5.02 -29.52
C MET A 1 31.26 4.80 -29.87
N GLY A 2 30.63 3.76 -29.30
CA GLY A 2 29.21 3.45 -29.53
C GLY A 2 28.49 3.55 -28.20
N THR A 3 27.81 4.68 -27.97
CA THR A 3 26.97 4.86 -26.78
C THR A 3 25.66 4.13 -27.02
N GLU A 4 25.63 2.84 -26.67
CA GLU A 4 24.37 2.13 -26.47
C GLU A 4 23.58 2.91 -25.42
N ARG A 5 22.54 3.62 -25.87
CA ARG A 5 21.58 4.26 -24.98
C ARG A 5 20.94 3.12 -24.19
N ALA A 6 21.36 2.93 -22.94
CA ALA A 6 20.67 2.08 -21.97
C ALA A 6 19.24 2.61 -21.80
N GLY A 7 18.35 2.17 -22.70
CA GLY A 7 16.97 2.59 -22.80
C GLY A 7 16.23 2.09 -21.58
N GLY A 8 15.60 3.00 -20.85
CA GLY A 8 14.73 2.64 -19.74
C GLY A 8 13.60 1.70 -20.19
N PRO A 9 12.85 1.14 -19.24
CA PRO A 9 11.78 0.19 -19.54
C PRO A 9 10.76 0.82 -20.51
N SER A 10 10.34 0.07 -21.53
CA SER A 10 9.37 0.56 -22.51
C SER A 10 8.04 0.94 -21.85
N ALA A 11 7.32 1.90 -22.45
CA ALA A 11 6.05 2.39 -21.90
C ALA A 11 5.03 1.27 -21.67
N GLY A 12 4.89 0.34 -22.63
CA GLY A 12 3.98 -0.80 -22.50
C GLY A 12 4.36 -1.75 -21.35
N ARG A 13 5.66 -1.98 -21.14
CA ARG A 13 6.12 -2.83 -20.02
C ARG A 13 5.92 -2.14 -18.67
N GLN A 14 6.14 -0.82 -18.60
CA GLN A 14 5.84 -0.05 -17.38
C GLN A 14 4.36 -0.09 -17.03
N ALA A 15 3.47 0.07 -18.02
CA ALA A 15 2.03 0.00 -17.83
C ALA A 15 1.58 -1.41 -17.37
N GLY A 16 2.08 -2.47 -18.02
CA GLY A 16 1.73 -3.83 -17.64
C GLY A 16 2.15 -4.18 -16.21
N VAL A 17 3.39 -3.84 -15.83
CA VAL A 17 3.87 -4.04 -14.45
C VAL A 17 3.06 -3.21 -13.46
N ALA A 18 2.77 -1.94 -13.79
CA ALA A 18 1.95 -1.08 -12.94
C ALA A 18 0.54 -1.67 -12.71
N ALA A 19 -0.10 -2.22 -13.74
CA ALA A 19 -1.43 -2.81 -13.64
C ALA A 19 -1.45 -4.07 -12.75
N VAL A 20 -0.45 -4.95 -12.90
CA VAL A 20 -0.34 -6.16 -12.06
C VAL A 20 -0.09 -5.79 -10.60
N LEU A 21 0.85 -4.88 -10.36
CA LEU A 21 1.16 -4.40 -9.02
C LEU A 21 -0.03 -3.70 -8.38
N LEU A 22 -0.76 -2.87 -9.14
CA LEU A 22 -1.99 -2.23 -8.68
C LEU A 22 -3.04 -3.24 -8.22
N LEU A 23 -3.27 -4.32 -9.00
CA LEU A 23 -4.20 -5.38 -8.61
C LEU A 23 -3.80 -6.04 -7.28
N ILE A 24 -2.50 -6.32 -7.11
CA ILE A 24 -1.97 -6.89 -5.86
C ILE A 24 -2.18 -5.92 -4.70
N ASP A 25 -1.85 -4.63 -4.88
CA ASP A 25 -2.03 -3.61 -3.84
C ASP A 25 -3.49 -3.53 -3.39
N LEU A 26 -4.43 -3.53 -4.34
CA LEU A 26 -5.86 -3.47 -4.05
C LEU A 26 -6.33 -4.72 -3.29
N MET A 27 -5.84 -5.91 -3.65
CA MET A 27 -6.14 -7.13 -2.90
C MET A 27 -5.62 -7.07 -1.46
N VAL A 28 -4.40 -6.58 -1.26
CA VAL A 28 -3.79 -6.42 0.07
C VAL A 28 -4.58 -5.41 0.91
N ILE A 29 -4.91 -4.25 0.33
CA ILE A 29 -5.70 -3.21 1.02
C ILE A 29 -7.09 -3.75 1.37
N ALA A 30 -7.77 -4.44 0.45
CA ALA A 30 -9.08 -5.04 0.71
C ALA A 30 -9.02 -6.08 1.83
N TRP A 31 -7.98 -6.93 1.84
CA TRP A 31 -7.76 -7.91 2.92
C TRP A 31 -7.56 -7.25 4.28
N LEU A 32 -6.71 -6.22 4.35
CA LEU A 32 -6.49 -5.46 5.59
C LEU A 32 -7.77 -4.76 6.05
N LEU A 33 -8.56 -4.23 5.12
CA LEU A 33 -9.80 -3.52 5.44
C LEU A 33 -10.86 -4.48 5.96
N TYR A 34 -10.95 -5.67 5.37
CA TYR A 34 -11.81 -6.75 5.85
C TYR A 34 -11.40 -7.17 7.28
N GLY A 35 -10.10 -7.40 7.51
CA GLY A 35 -9.59 -7.71 8.85
C GLY A 35 -9.90 -6.64 9.88
N TYR A 36 -9.67 -5.36 9.55
CA TYR A 36 -10.04 -4.21 10.39
C TYR A 36 -11.54 -4.19 10.71
N GLY A 37 -12.39 -4.43 9.70
CA GLY A 37 -13.84 -4.47 9.86
C GLY A 37 -14.30 -5.58 10.81
N ILE A 38 -13.70 -6.77 10.71
CA ILE A 38 -13.98 -7.88 11.62
C ILE A 38 -13.52 -7.55 13.05
N THR A 39 -12.34 -6.96 13.24
CA THR A 39 -11.89 -6.52 14.57
C THR A 39 -12.82 -5.47 15.17
N GLY A 40 -13.25 -4.47 14.39
CA GLY A 40 -14.18 -3.45 14.88
C GLY A 40 -15.58 -3.99 15.16
N TRP A 41 -16.03 -4.99 14.40
CA TRP A 41 -17.27 -5.69 14.69
C TRP A 41 -17.16 -6.49 16.00
N ALA A 42 -16.02 -7.15 16.24
CA ALA A 42 -15.77 -7.91 17.48
C ALA A 42 -15.67 -6.99 18.71
N ASP A 43 -14.97 -5.85 18.59
CA ASP A 43 -14.87 -4.84 19.66
C ASP A 43 -16.26 -4.35 20.11
N GLY A 44 -17.26 -4.31 19.22
CA GLY A 44 -18.62 -3.91 19.57
C GLY A 44 -19.39 -4.89 20.47
N TYR A 45 -18.85 -6.09 20.73
CA TYR A 45 -19.43 -7.05 21.67
C TYR A 45 -18.73 -7.07 23.03
N ASP A 46 -17.57 -6.42 23.16
CA ASP A 46 -16.75 -6.47 24.37
C ASP A 46 -16.50 -5.06 24.93
N ASP A 47 -17.32 -4.68 25.91
CA ASP A 47 -17.19 -3.39 26.60
C ASP A 47 -16.16 -3.43 27.75
N ALA A 48 -15.60 -4.61 28.07
CA ALA A 48 -14.70 -4.78 29.21
C ALA A 48 -13.24 -4.45 28.87
N ASP A 49 -12.83 -4.73 27.64
CA ASP A 49 -11.47 -4.49 27.15
C ASP A 49 -11.38 -3.26 26.22
N ALA A 50 -10.16 -2.72 26.07
CA ALA A 50 -9.94 -1.60 25.16
C ALA A 50 -10.01 -2.07 23.69
N PRO A 51 -10.65 -1.30 22.79
CA PRO A 51 -10.87 -1.73 21.41
C PRO A 51 -9.57 -1.99 20.66
N GLU A 52 -9.53 -3.09 19.91
CA GLU A 52 -8.34 -3.52 19.16
C GLU A 52 -8.27 -2.94 17.74
N ALA A 53 -9.41 -2.54 17.16
CA ALA A 53 -9.49 -2.03 15.80
C ALA A 53 -8.53 -0.86 15.51
N PRO A 54 -8.32 0.14 16.41
CA PRO A 54 -7.34 1.20 16.19
C PRO A 54 -5.90 0.65 16.06
N ARG A 55 -5.56 -0.38 16.84
CA ARG A 55 -4.24 -1.02 16.79
C ARG A 55 -4.08 -1.84 15.50
N ALA A 56 -5.13 -2.52 15.05
CA ALA A 56 -5.14 -3.22 13.77
C ALA A 56 -4.95 -2.24 12.59
N ALA A 57 -5.66 -1.10 12.61
CA ALA A 57 -5.49 -0.04 11.63
C ALA A 57 -4.07 0.54 11.63
N LEU A 58 -3.48 0.80 12.81
CA LEU A 58 -2.10 1.30 12.90
C LEU A 58 -1.09 0.31 12.32
N ARG A 59 -1.27 -0.99 12.54
CA ARG A 59 -0.43 -2.03 11.91
C ARG A 59 -0.56 -2.00 10.39
N ALA A 60 -1.79 -1.91 9.87
CA ALA A 60 -2.02 -1.79 8.43
C ALA A 60 -1.34 -0.54 7.84
N THR A 61 -1.40 0.60 8.52
CA THR A 61 -0.68 1.83 8.16
C THR A 61 0.81 1.56 7.96
N TRP A 62 1.47 0.93 8.93
CA TRP A 62 2.91 0.68 8.86
C TRP A 62 3.28 -0.34 7.78
N ILE A 63 2.46 -1.36 7.57
CA ILE A 63 2.66 -2.34 6.49
C ILE A 63 2.61 -1.63 5.14
N LEU A 64 1.58 -0.81 4.91
CA LEU A 64 1.38 -0.12 3.64
C LEU A 64 2.42 1.00 3.42
N ALA A 65 2.74 1.77 4.44
CA ALA A 65 3.77 2.82 4.36
C ALA A 65 5.16 2.23 4.11
N GLY A 66 5.52 1.15 4.82
CA GLY A 66 6.76 0.43 4.62
C GLY A 66 6.83 -0.20 3.22
N GLY A 67 5.72 -0.82 2.79
CA GLY A 67 5.55 -1.33 1.43
C GLY A 67 5.81 -0.25 0.38
N ALA A 68 5.11 0.89 0.47
CA ALA A 68 5.27 2.03 -0.42
C ALA A 68 6.74 2.48 -0.52
N ALA A 69 7.40 2.66 0.63
CA ALA A 69 8.79 3.10 0.69
C ALA A 69 9.75 2.11 0.01
N VAL A 70 9.58 0.80 0.27
CA VAL A 70 10.45 -0.24 -0.27
C VAL A 70 10.18 -0.46 -1.76
N THR A 71 8.94 -0.75 -2.16
CA THR A 71 8.60 -1.11 -3.54
C THR A 71 8.60 0.11 -4.45
N GLY A 72 7.88 1.17 -4.07
CA GLY A 72 7.80 2.42 -4.83
C GLY A 72 9.16 3.08 -4.94
N GLY A 73 9.90 3.17 -3.83
CA GLY A 73 11.27 3.70 -3.81
C GLY A 73 12.23 2.92 -4.69
N ALA A 74 12.23 1.58 -4.59
CA ALA A 74 13.10 0.73 -5.41
C ALA A 74 12.79 0.86 -6.91
N LEU A 75 11.50 0.92 -7.29
CA LEU A 75 11.09 1.10 -8.67
C LEU A 75 11.51 2.47 -9.22
N LEU A 76 11.33 3.53 -8.44
CA LEU A 76 11.77 4.87 -8.84
C LEU A 76 13.30 4.95 -8.98
N ALA A 77 14.05 4.41 -8.03
CA ALA A 77 15.52 4.34 -8.09
C ALA A 77 15.99 3.57 -9.35
N SER A 78 15.24 2.53 -9.74
CA SER A 78 15.49 1.72 -10.94
C SER A 78 14.99 2.34 -12.25
N ARG A 79 14.56 3.62 -12.24
CA ARG A 79 13.97 4.35 -13.37
C ARG A 79 12.62 3.80 -13.88
N TRP A 80 11.95 2.92 -13.12
CA TRP A 80 10.58 2.47 -13.37
C TRP A 80 9.58 3.47 -12.81
N ARG A 81 9.48 4.63 -13.47
CA ARG A 81 8.76 5.80 -12.97
C ARG A 81 7.27 5.55 -12.78
N VAL A 82 6.60 4.95 -13.77
CA VAL A 82 5.15 4.74 -13.73
C VAL A 82 4.75 3.78 -12.60
N PRO A 83 5.23 2.53 -12.54
CA PRO A 83 4.83 1.63 -11.46
C PRO A 83 5.33 2.11 -10.08
N GLY A 84 6.49 2.77 -10.01
CA GLY A 84 6.98 3.36 -8.77
C GLY A 84 6.06 4.45 -8.22
N ALA A 85 5.60 5.37 -9.09
CA ALA A 85 4.64 6.40 -8.69
C ALA A 85 3.28 5.79 -8.29
N VAL A 86 2.78 4.81 -9.03
CA VAL A 86 1.52 4.11 -8.71
C VAL A 86 1.62 3.45 -7.33
N GLN A 87 2.71 2.72 -7.04
CA GLN A 87 2.93 2.08 -5.74
C GLN A 87 2.95 3.10 -4.60
N LEU A 88 3.67 4.21 -4.75
CA LEU A 88 3.69 5.26 -3.73
C LEU A 88 2.31 5.86 -3.48
N LEU A 89 1.54 6.13 -4.53
CA LEU A 89 0.21 6.74 -4.41
C LEU A 89 -0.81 5.78 -3.79
N VAL A 90 -0.83 4.52 -4.25
CA VAL A 90 -1.84 3.55 -3.83
C VAL A 90 -1.56 3.04 -2.41
N LEU A 91 -0.33 2.58 -2.15
CA LEU A 91 0.04 2.09 -0.83
C LEU A 91 0.13 3.25 0.18
N GLY A 92 0.65 4.41 -0.23
CA GLY A 92 0.66 5.61 0.61
C GLY A 92 -0.74 6.13 0.91
N GLY A 93 -1.64 6.14 -0.08
CA GLY A 93 -3.05 6.49 0.10
C GLY A 93 -3.78 5.50 1.03
N GLY A 94 -3.54 4.21 0.86
CA GLY A 94 -4.04 3.17 1.77
C GLY A 94 -3.51 3.34 3.19
N ALA A 95 -2.21 3.61 3.36
CA ALA A 95 -1.62 3.90 4.66
C ALA A 95 -2.26 5.12 5.33
N ALA A 96 -2.45 6.21 4.58
CA ALA A 96 -3.13 7.41 5.09
C ALA A 96 -4.58 7.11 5.50
N MET A 97 -5.31 6.33 4.71
CA MET A 97 -6.66 5.88 5.06
C MET A 97 -6.67 5.12 6.39
N PHE A 98 -5.79 4.14 6.58
CA PHE A 98 -5.70 3.38 7.84
C PHE A 98 -5.22 4.24 9.01
N ALA A 99 -4.34 5.22 8.78
CA ALA A 99 -3.92 6.15 9.81
C ALA A 99 -5.11 6.99 10.31
N LEU A 100 -5.98 7.44 9.40
CA LEU A 100 -7.21 8.14 9.77
C LEU A 100 -8.17 7.23 10.52
N LEU A 101 -8.30 5.95 10.13
CA LEU A 101 -9.12 4.98 10.86
C LEU A 101 -8.58 4.70 12.27
N ALA A 102 -7.25 4.61 12.43
CA ALA A 102 -6.61 4.42 13.73
C ALA A 102 -6.77 5.63 14.66
N ALA A 103 -6.93 6.82 14.09
CA ALA A 103 -7.14 8.06 14.84
C ALA A 103 -8.61 8.35 15.18
N ARG A 104 -9.55 7.51 14.72
CA ARG A 104 -10.96 7.65 15.11
C ARG A 104 -11.15 7.21 16.57
N PRO A 105 -11.86 8.01 17.38
CA PRO A 105 -12.19 7.68 18.76
C PRO A 105 -13.18 6.53 18.85
#